data_AF-A0A969AIT5-F1
#
_entry.id   AF-A0A969AIT5-F1
#
_cell.length_a   1.000
_cell.length_b   1.000
_cell.length_c   1.000
_cell.angle_alpha   90.00
_cell.angle_beta   90.00
_cell.angle_gamma   90.00
#
_symmetry.space_group_name_H-M   'P 1'
#
loop_
_entity.id
_entity.type
_entity.pdbx_description
1 polymer ?
#
loop_
_entity_poly.entity_id
_entity_poly.type
_entity_poly.pdbx_seq_one_letter_code
_entity_poly.pdbx_strand_id
1 'polypeptide(L)'
;MSRPAFSIFAQQYLSVLLSNFGTVYLNEPIPRDAKLRIFKHPSRFNWGTKYLKEITHGNNQIMISPEVIGEAELVDILFEPSTENRKSLGLLGELLSVPCIIETLRWAPNVWELQDCLRHWLTWKAEASSSIIPVNKTTVGTSELESDRPEDVDKTLLIIVPSIASQHLQGFAACPSMNIAGIYELAPVFCTTIVVTSELPQNFSTLWLRLLGRGITQRAAIMELLALDANHPH
;
A
#
# COMPACT_ATOMS: atom_id res chain seq x y z
N MET A 1 1.10 25.02 0.18
CA MET A 1 -0.01 24.14 0.57
C MET A 1 0.52 23.15 1.59
N SER A 2 -0.13 23.07 2.76
CA SER A 2 0.19 22.11 3.81
C SER A 2 -0.16 20.68 3.37
N ARG A 3 0.48 19.65 3.97
CA ARG A 3 0.20 18.22 3.70
C ARG A 3 -1.31 17.87 3.69
N PRO A 4 -2.17 18.39 4.60
CA PRO A 4 -3.59 18.04 4.62
C PRO A 4 -4.34 18.38 3.33
N ALA A 5 -4.02 19.51 2.68
CA ALA A 5 -4.77 19.96 1.50
C ALA A 5 -4.57 19.05 0.28
N PHE A 6 -3.41 18.41 0.15
CA PHE A 6 -3.16 17.49 -0.96
C PHE A 6 -3.77 16.12 -0.74
N SER A 7 -3.65 15.55 0.46
CA SER A 7 -4.28 14.25 0.77
C SER A 7 -5.79 14.34 0.55
N ILE A 8 -6.46 15.41 1.02
CA ILE A 8 -7.89 15.64 0.74
C ILE A 8 -8.19 15.69 -0.77
N PHE A 9 -7.37 16.42 -1.55
CA PHE A 9 -7.53 16.47 -3.00
C PHE A 9 -7.41 15.08 -3.63
N ALA A 10 -6.36 14.32 -3.30
CA ALA A 10 -6.11 13.00 -3.87
C ALA A 10 -7.22 12.02 -3.51
N GLN A 11 -7.66 12.02 -2.25
CA GLN A 11 -8.80 11.23 -1.75
C GLN A 11 -10.08 11.53 -2.54
N GLN A 12 -10.45 12.81 -2.68
CA GLN A 12 -11.65 13.21 -3.42
C GLN A 12 -11.55 12.89 -4.91
N TYR A 13 -10.41 13.20 -5.52
CA TYR A 13 -10.17 12.95 -6.94
C TYR A 13 -10.27 11.46 -7.27
N LEU A 14 -9.58 10.59 -6.53
CA LEU A 14 -9.62 9.15 -6.77
C LEU A 14 -10.97 8.54 -6.39
N SER A 15 -11.64 9.04 -5.34
CA SER A 15 -12.99 8.59 -4.99
C SER A 15 -13.99 8.83 -6.13
N VAL A 16 -13.95 10.00 -6.75
CA VAL A 16 -14.81 10.31 -7.91
C VAL A 16 -14.40 9.49 -9.12
N LEU A 17 -13.11 9.49 -9.49
CA LEU A 17 -12.61 8.82 -10.68
C LEU A 17 -12.87 7.31 -10.67
N LEU A 18 -12.72 6.68 -9.51
CA LEU A 18 -12.81 5.22 -9.36
C LEU A 18 -14.21 4.72 -8.99
N SER A 19 -15.19 5.61 -8.76
CA SER A 19 -16.55 5.26 -8.28
C SER A 19 -17.29 4.25 -9.16
N ASN A 20 -17.05 4.26 -10.48
CA ASN A 20 -17.66 3.32 -11.43
C ASN A 20 -16.84 2.05 -11.65
N PHE A 21 -15.67 1.93 -11.00
CA PHE A 21 -14.73 0.84 -11.24
C PHE A 21 -14.52 -0.06 -10.02
N GLY A 22 -15.06 0.30 -8.86
CA GLY A 22 -14.96 -0.47 -7.63
C GLY A 22 -15.43 0.32 -6.42
N THR A 23 -15.19 -0.24 -5.24
CA THR A 23 -15.48 0.43 -3.97
C THR A 23 -14.24 1.18 -3.49
N VAL A 24 -14.41 2.46 -3.15
CA VAL A 24 -13.35 3.31 -2.61
C VAL A 24 -13.65 3.61 -1.14
N TYR A 25 -12.73 3.21 -0.26
CA TYR A 25 -12.78 3.53 1.16
C TYR A 25 -11.74 4.61 1.45
N LEU A 26 -12.13 5.65 2.17
CA LEU A 26 -11.27 6.78 2.53
C LEU A 26 -11.00 6.75 4.03
N ASN A 27 -9.73 6.91 4.43
CA ASN A 27 -9.32 6.86 5.84
C ASN A 27 -9.76 5.55 6.52
N GLU A 28 -9.59 4.43 5.82
CA GLU A 28 -9.98 3.10 6.32
C GLU A 28 -8.97 2.64 7.40
N PRO A 29 -9.42 2.12 8.55
CA PRO A 29 -8.51 1.61 9.57
C PRO A 29 -7.91 0.27 9.16
N ILE A 30 -6.62 0.10 9.39
CA ILE A 30 -5.90 -1.17 9.26
C ILE A 30 -5.29 -1.59 10.61
N PRO A 31 -5.46 -2.86 11.03
CA PRO A 31 -6.34 -3.86 10.42
C PRO A 31 -7.83 -3.46 10.52
N ARG A 32 -8.61 -3.87 9.50
CA ARG A 32 -10.05 -3.57 9.42
C ARG A 32 -10.83 -4.28 10.52
N ASP A 33 -10.50 -5.55 10.81
CA ASP A 33 -11.05 -6.25 11.98
C ASP A 33 -10.49 -5.65 13.27
N ALA A 34 -11.38 -5.01 14.04
CA ALA A 34 -11.06 -4.41 15.32
C ALA A 34 -10.50 -5.43 16.35
N LYS A 35 -10.82 -6.72 16.23
CA LYS A 35 -10.28 -7.78 17.09
C LYS A 35 -8.79 -8.05 16.85
N LEU A 36 -8.26 -7.64 15.70
CA LEU A 36 -6.86 -7.79 15.33
C LEU A 36 -6.04 -6.54 15.66
N ARG A 37 -6.61 -5.52 16.31
CA ARG A 37 -5.86 -4.31 16.70
C ARG A 37 -4.92 -4.57 17.88
N ILE A 38 -5.26 -5.50 18.76
CA ILE A 38 -4.35 -6.02 19.78
C ILE A 38 -4.03 -7.46 19.43
N PHE A 39 -2.79 -7.73 19.06
CA PHE A 39 -2.45 -9.02 18.50
C PHE A 39 -1.05 -9.51 18.82
N LYS A 40 -0.88 -10.81 18.62
CA LYS A 40 0.41 -11.48 18.74
C LYS A 40 0.71 -12.23 17.46
N HIS A 41 1.94 -12.11 16.97
CA HIS A 41 2.42 -13.05 15.96
C HIS A 41 2.60 -14.44 16.59
N PRO A 42 2.07 -15.51 15.98
CA PRO A 42 2.24 -16.86 16.50
C PRO A 42 3.72 -17.18 16.70
N SER A 43 4.13 -17.51 17.93
CA SER A 43 5.42 -18.15 18.15
C SER A 43 5.30 -19.59 17.69
N ARG A 44 6.03 -19.95 16.63
CA ARG A 44 5.97 -21.29 16.02
C ARG A 44 6.49 -22.40 16.95
N PHE A 45 7.19 -22.07 18.04
CA PHE A 45 7.79 -23.05 18.95
C PHE A 45 7.78 -22.60 20.42
N ASN A 46 7.05 -23.35 21.26
CA ASN A 46 6.97 -23.08 22.71
C ASN A 46 8.22 -23.48 23.50
N TRP A 47 9.12 -24.30 22.93
CA TRP A 47 10.34 -24.75 23.62
C TRP A 47 11.31 -23.59 23.87
N GLY A 48 11.60 -22.77 22.87
CA GLY A 48 12.53 -21.64 23.01
C GLY A 48 12.05 -20.63 24.05
N THR A 49 10.75 -20.31 24.04
CA THR A 49 10.12 -19.45 25.05
C THR A 49 10.24 -20.05 26.45
N LYS A 50 10.03 -21.36 26.63
CA LYS A 50 10.20 -22.02 27.94
C LYS A 50 11.67 -22.00 28.39
N TYR A 51 12.60 -22.38 27.52
CA TYR A 51 14.03 -22.39 27.83
C TYR A 51 14.55 -21.00 28.22
N LEU A 52 14.17 -19.97 27.46
CA LEU A 52 14.53 -18.58 27.78
C LEU A 52 13.98 -18.18 29.16
N LYS A 53 12.74 -18.57 29.51
CA LYS A 53 12.14 -18.23 30.81
C LYS A 53 12.90 -18.85 31.98
N GLU A 54 13.41 -20.06 31.81
CA GLU A 54 14.21 -20.73 32.83
C GLU A 54 15.58 -20.05 33.02
N ILE A 55 16.31 -19.77 31.93
CA ILE A 55 17.68 -19.22 32.06
C ILE A 55 17.69 -17.74 32.46
N THR A 56 16.59 -17.00 32.24
CA THR A 56 16.47 -15.60 32.65
C THR A 56 15.62 -15.43 33.91
N HIS A 57 15.35 -16.53 34.63
CA HIS A 57 14.54 -16.50 35.85
C HIS A 57 15.12 -15.50 36.87
N GLY A 58 14.29 -14.58 37.36
CA GLY A 58 14.68 -13.55 38.32
C GLY A 58 15.35 -12.31 37.71
N ASN A 59 15.57 -12.25 36.40
CA ASN A 59 16.06 -11.05 35.72
C ASN A 59 14.90 -10.22 35.14
N ASN A 60 14.47 -9.19 35.86
CA ASN A 60 13.36 -8.31 35.48
C ASN A 60 13.64 -7.41 34.26
N GLN A 61 14.88 -7.39 33.73
CA GLN A 61 15.22 -6.64 32.52
C GLN A 61 14.90 -7.42 31.23
N ILE A 62 14.67 -8.74 31.33
CA ILE A 62 14.44 -9.58 30.15
C ILE A 62 12.95 -9.94 30.05
N MET A 63 12.27 -9.36 29.06
CA MET A 63 10.90 -9.71 28.74
C MET A 63 10.87 -10.79 27.65
N ILE A 64 10.20 -11.91 27.93
CA ILE A 64 10.11 -13.02 26.99
C ILE A 64 8.75 -13.04 26.35
N SER A 65 8.74 -12.95 25.01
CA SER A 65 7.53 -12.81 24.21
C SER A 65 6.63 -11.67 24.71
N PRO A 66 7.18 -10.44 24.90
CA PRO A 66 6.38 -9.30 25.31
C PRO A 66 5.25 -9.07 24.30
N GLU A 67 4.11 -8.61 24.81
CA GLU A 67 3.04 -8.14 23.96
C GLU A 67 3.49 -6.87 23.23
N VAL A 68 3.21 -6.81 21.92
CA VAL A 68 3.36 -5.58 21.14
C VAL A 68 1.95 -5.09 20.88
N ILE A 69 1.59 -3.97 21.51
CA ILE A 69 0.29 -3.34 21.28
C ILE A 69 0.39 -2.61 19.94
N GLY A 70 -0.42 -3.04 18.97
CA GLY A 70 -0.68 -2.27 17.76
C GLY A 70 -1.81 -1.28 18.00
N GLU A 71 -1.71 -0.10 17.40
CA GLU A 71 -2.87 0.79 17.23
C GLU A 71 -3.35 0.67 15.78
N ALA A 72 -4.64 0.91 15.55
CA ALA A 72 -5.13 0.99 14.18
C ALA A 72 -4.57 2.25 13.52
N GLU A 73 -3.99 2.09 12.34
CA GLU A 73 -3.55 3.19 11.48
C GLU A 73 -4.60 3.42 10.38
N LEU A 74 -4.74 4.65 9.88
CA LEU A 74 -5.66 4.96 8.79
C LEU A 74 -4.86 5.04 7.49
N VAL A 75 -5.28 4.30 6.47
CA VAL A 75 -4.75 4.46 5.12
C VAL A 75 -5.52 5.52 4.36
N ASP A 76 -4.84 6.29 3.52
CA ASP A 76 -5.47 7.36 2.75
C ASP A 76 -6.65 6.84 1.91
N ILE A 77 -6.39 5.80 1.11
CA ILE A 77 -7.36 5.21 0.19
C ILE A 77 -7.15 3.70 0.14
N LEU A 78 -8.23 2.95 0.29
CA LEU A 78 -8.30 1.53 -0.01
C LEU A 78 -9.31 1.32 -1.13
N PHE A 79 -8.90 0.64 -2.20
CA PHE A 79 -9.71 0.40 -3.39
C PHE A 79 -9.94 -1.09 -3.57
N GLU A 80 -11.20 -1.48 -3.77
CA GLU A 80 -11.59 -2.85 -4.11
C GLU A 80 -12.21 -2.86 -5.52
N PRO A 81 -11.52 -3.39 -6.55
CA PRO A 81 -12.00 -3.33 -7.93
C PRO A 81 -13.24 -4.19 -8.15
N SER A 82 -14.11 -3.71 -9.02
CA SER A 82 -15.22 -4.46 -9.59
C SER A 82 -14.82 -5.16 -10.90
N THR A 83 -15.76 -5.90 -11.50
CA THR A 83 -15.58 -6.55 -12.81
C THR A 83 -15.63 -5.59 -13.99
N GLU A 84 -15.89 -4.30 -13.76
CA GLU A 84 -16.00 -3.30 -14.81
C GLU A 84 -14.69 -3.10 -15.58
N ASN A 85 -14.82 -2.75 -16.87
CA ASN A 85 -13.69 -2.57 -17.75
C ASN A 85 -12.98 -1.23 -17.47
N ARG A 86 -11.75 -1.31 -16.96
CA ARG A 86 -10.91 -0.16 -16.58
C ARG A 86 -10.01 0.38 -17.69
N LYS A 87 -10.16 -0.04 -18.96
CA LYS A 87 -9.29 0.40 -20.07
C LYS A 87 -9.23 1.93 -20.25
N SER A 88 -10.30 2.65 -19.93
CA SER A 88 -10.35 4.13 -19.98
C SER A 88 -9.43 4.79 -18.95
N LEU A 89 -9.04 4.09 -17.89
CA LEU A 89 -8.10 4.55 -16.87
C LEU A 89 -6.62 4.37 -17.28
N GLY A 90 -6.36 3.75 -18.44
CA GLY A 90 -4.99 3.46 -18.89
C GLY A 90 -4.19 2.68 -17.84
N LEU A 91 -2.97 3.14 -17.57
CA LEU A 91 -2.04 2.55 -16.61
C LEU A 91 -2.60 2.51 -15.18
N LEU A 92 -3.40 3.49 -14.76
CA LEU A 92 -4.05 3.44 -13.45
C LEU A 92 -5.00 2.24 -13.38
N GLY A 93 -5.72 1.94 -14.46
CA GLY A 93 -6.62 0.80 -14.54
C GLY A 93 -5.91 -0.55 -14.47
N GLU A 94 -4.70 -0.63 -15.04
CA GLU A 94 -3.84 -1.82 -14.99
C GLU A 94 -3.31 -2.06 -13.57
N LEU A 95 -2.83 -1.02 -12.89
CA LEU A 95 -2.30 -1.07 -11.52
C LEU A 95 -3.37 -1.40 -10.47
N LEU A 96 -4.64 -1.08 -10.76
CA LEU A 96 -5.78 -1.32 -9.87
C LEU A 96 -6.57 -2.59 -10.24
N SER A 97 -5.87 -3.64 -10.69
CA SER A 97 -6.50 -4.91 -11.08
C SER A 97 -6.88 -5.81 -9.90
N VAL A 98 -6.29 -5.57 -8.74
CA VAL A 98 -6.56 -6.27 -7.48
C VAL A 98 -6.82 -5.24 -6.38
N PRO A 99 -7.43 -5.61 -5.24
CA PRO A 99 -7.56 -4.71 -4.11
C PRO A 99 -6.24 -4.03 -3.75
N CYS A 100 -6.28 -2.71 -3.54
CA CYS A 100 -5.09 -1.89 -3.45
C CYS A 100 -5.19 -0.83 -2.35
N ILE A 101 -4.13 -0.67 -1.55
CA ILE A 101 -3.91 0.56 -0.78
C ILE A 101 -3.23 1.56 -1.70
N ILE A 102 -3.76 2.78 -1.81
CA ILE A 102 -3.17 3.86 -2.61
C ILE A 102 -2.68 4.96 -1.66
N GLU A 103 -1.36 5.09 -1.54
CA GLU A 103 -0.69 6.11 -0.73
C GLU A 103 -0.21 7.25 -1.63
N THR A 104 -0.65 8.48 -1.37
CA THR A 104 -0.29 9.64 -2.21
C THR A 104 0.56 10.64 -1.44
N LEU A 105 1.80 10.83 -1.87
CA LEU A 105 2.75 11.72 -1.19
C LEU A 105 2.99 12.96 -2.05
N ARG A 106 2.72 14.17 -1.52
CA ARG A 106 2.84 15.43 -2.28
C ARG A 106 4.27 15.85 -2.61
N TRP A 107 5.24 15.26 -1.94
CA TRP A 107 6.65 15.65 -1.98
C TRP A 107 7.51 14.43 -2.22
N ALA A 108 8.77 14.67 -2.58
CA ALA A 108 9.75 13.60 -2.63
C ALA A 108 9.81 12.94 -1.24
N PRO A 109 9.54 11.64 -1.13
CA PRO A 109 9.44 10.98 0.14
C PRO A 109 10.82 10.76 0.74
N ASN A 110 10.89 10.77 2.07
CA ASN A 110 12.04 10.24 2.80
C ASN A 110 11.87 8.74 3.11
N VAL A 111 12.90 8.13 3.68
CA VAL A 111 12.89 6.69 4.02
C VAL A 111 11.76 6.32 4.98
N TRP A 112 11.49 7.15 5.99
CA TRP A 112 10.44 6.91 6.97
C TRP A 112 9.05 6.91 6.33
N GLU A 113 8.76 7.85 5.43
CA GLU A 113 7.47 7.89 4.72
C GLU A 113 7.25 6.63 3.85
N LEU A 114 8.30 6.12 3.21
CA LEU A 114 8.23 4.86 2.46
C LEU A 114 8.07 3.63 3.37
N GLN A 115 8.76 3.62 4.51
CA GLN A 115 8.59 2.57 5.53
C GLN A 115 7.18 2.57 6.13
N ASP A 116 6.59 3.75 6.35
CA ASP A 116 5.22 3.89 6.82
C ASP A 116 4.21 3.31 5.82
N CYS A 117 4.35 3.64 4.53
CA CYS A 117 3.52 3.03 3.47
C CYS A 117 3.64 1.50 3.46
N LEU A 118 4.87 0.97 3.60
CA LEU A 118 5.09 -0.47 3.67
C LEU A 118 4.54 -1.10 4.94
N ARG A 119 4.60 -0.42 6.09
CA ARG A 119 3.98 -0.88 7.34
C ARG A 119 2.47 -1.00 7.18
N HIS A 120 1.83 -0.01 6.55
CA HIS A 120 0.39 -0.07 6.26
C HIS A 120 0.05 -1.32 5.44
N TRP A 121 0.78 -1.54 4.36
CA TRP A 121 0.64 -2.72 3.52
C TRP A 121 0.84 -4.04 4.27
N LEU A 122 1.95 -4.17 5.00
CA LEU A 122 2.28 -5.41 5.73
C LEU A 122 1.23 -5.73 6.80
N THR A 123 0.68 -4.71 7.45
CA THR A 123 -0.41 -4.87 8.43
C THR A 123 -1.68 -5.40 7.76
N TRP A 124 -2.07 -4.81 6.62
CA TRP A 124 -3.23 -5.25 5.86
C TRP A 124 -3.07 -6.65 5.24
N LYS A 125 -1.86 -6.98 4.76
CA LYS A 125 -1.52 -8.33 4.27
C LYS A 125 -1.64 -9.37 5.38
N ALA A 126 -1.10 -9.08 6.56
CA ALA A 126 -1.11 -9.99 7.70
C ALA A 126 -2.51 -10.23 8.29
N GLU A 127 -3.41 -9.23 8.20
CA GLU A 127 -4.84 -9.38 8.47
C GLU A 127 -5.48 -10.42 7.51
N ALA A 128 -5.19 -10.31 6.21
CA ALA A 128 -5.77 -11.18 5.18
C ALA A 128 -5.36 -12.64 5.34
N SER A 129 -4.09 -12.88 5.67
CA SER A 129 -3.52 -14.23 5.73
C SER A 129 -3.77 -14.93 7.08
N SER A 130 -4.57 -14.34 7.98
CA SER A 130 -4.74 -14.83 9.37
C SER A 130 -3.42 -15.05 10.12
N SER A 131 -2.34 -14.38 9.67
CA SER A 131 -1.00 -14.44 10.30
C SER A 131 -0.95 -13.70 11.64
N ILE A 132 -2.00 -12.93 11.92
CA ILE A 132 -2.23 -12.22 13.16
C ILE A 132 -3.27 -12.98 13.99
N ILE A 133 -2.95 -13.28 15.25
CA ILE A 133 -3.86 -13.99 16.16
C ILE A 133 -4.33 -13.03 17.26
N PRO A 134 -5.65 -12.95 17.55
CA PRO A 134 -6.15 -12.21 18.70
C PRO A 134 -5.54 -12.75 20.01
N VAL A 135 -5.21 -11.87 20.96
CA VAL A 135 -4.58 -12.24 22.25
C VAL A 135 -5.33 -13.35 23.00
N ASN A 136 -6.66 -13.43 22.84
CA ASN A 136 -7.51 -14.41 23.51
C ASN A 136 -7.48 -15.82 22.88
N LYS A 137 -6.71 -16.04 21.80
CA LYS A 137 -6.55 -17.35 21.14
C LYS A 137 -5.09 -17.80 21.23
N THR A 138 -4.87 -18.95 21.84
CA THR A 138 -3.52 -19.51 22.12
C THR A 138 -2.99 -20.45 21.04
N THR A 139 -3.83 -20.83 20.07
CA THR A 139 -3.44 -21.80 19.03
C THR A 139 -4.29 -21.62 17.78
N VAL A 140 -3.63 -21.49 16.64
CA VAL A 140 -4.19 -21.99 15.39
C VAL A 140 -3.79 -23.47 15.39
N GLY A 141 -4.76 -24.38 15.27
CA GLY A 141 -4.41 -25.77 14.97
C GLY A 141 -3.48 -25.73 13.78
N THR A 142 -2.28 -26.30 13.90
CA THR A 142 -1.29 -26.37 12.83
C THR A 142 -1.94 -27.11 11.67
N SER A 143 -2.66 -26.38 10.83
CA SER A 143 -2.85 -26.74 9.44
C SER A 143 -1.45 -26.67 8.87
N GLU A 144 -0.85 -27.85 8.82
CA GLU A 144 0.41 -28.12 8.18
C GLU A 144 0.47 -27.34 6.87
N LEU A 145 1.58 -26.59 6.71
CA LEU A 145 2.12 -26.26 5.40
C LEU A 145 1.07 -25.64 4.45
N GLU A 146 0.74 -24.37 4.65
CA GLU A 146 0.45 -23.55 3.47
C GLU A 146 1.75 -23.53 2.66
N SER A 147 1.78 -24.46 1.71
CA SER A 147 2.84 -24.77 0.77
C SER A 147 3.44 -23.52 0.14
N ASP A 148 4.70 -23.62 -0.31
CA ASP A 148 5.39 -22.78 -1.32
C ASP A 148 4.62 -22.66 -2.66
N ARG A 149 3.28 -22.54 -2.63
CA ARG A 149 2.52 -22.12 -3.79
C ARG A 149 2.87 -20.65 -4.01
N PRO A 150 3.11 -20.23 -5.26
CA PRO A 150 3.13 -18.82 -5.57
C PRO A 150 1.84 -18.23 -5.02
N GLU A 151 1.93 -17.29 -4.07
CA GLU A 151 0.78 -16.48 -3.68
C GLU A 151 0.33 -15.78 -4.97
N ASP A 152 -0.83 -16.17 -5.53
CA ASP A 152 -1.49 -15.33 -6.52
C ASP A 152 -1.64 -13.96 -5.86
N VAL A 153 -1.17 -12.91 -6.54
CA VAL A 153 -1.21 -11.55 -6.00
C VAL A 153 -2.68 -11.17 -5.82
N ASP A 154 -3.17 -11.27 -4.60
CA ASP A 154 -4.57 -11.02 -4.25
C ASP A 154 -4.79 -9.56 -3.85
N LYS A 155 -3.71 -8.85 -3.51
CA LYS A 155 -3.70 -7.44 -3.08
C LYS A 155 -2.38 -6.76 -3.43
N THR A 156 -2.37 -5.42 -3.47
CA THR A 156 -1.16 -4.64 -3.76
C THR A 156 -1.09 -3.31 -3.00
N LEU A 157 0.10 -2.74 -2.89
CA LEU A 157 0.34 -1.37 -2.44
C LEU A 157 0.78 -0.51 -3.63
N LEU A 158 0.13 0.64 -3.81
CA LEU A 158 0.48 1.63 -4.81
C LEU A 158 0.92 2.93 -4.13
N ILE A 159 2.20 3.29 -4.25
CA ILE A 159 2.77 4.53 -3.72
C ILE A 159 2.91 5.53 -4.87
N ILE A 160 2.21 6.66 -4.82
CA ILE A 160 2.25 7.68 -5.87
C ILE A 160 2.98 8.93 -5.35
N VAL A 161 4.09 9.28 -5.99
CA VAL A 161 4.96 10.40 -5.61
C VAL A 161 5.24 11.33 -6.79
N PRO A 162 5.50 12.63 -6.57
CA PRO A 162 5.91 13.55 -7.63
C PRO A 162 7.29 13.23 -8.18
N SER A 163 8.22 12.84 -7.29
CA SER A 163 9.62 12.54 -7.58
C SER A 163 10.19 11.68 -6.45
N ILE A 164 11.31 11.02 -6.69
CA ILE A 164 12.00 10.22 -5.67
C ILE A 164 13.52 10.29 -5.88
N ALA A 165 14.30 10.29 -4.81
CA ALA A 165 15.75 10.23 -4.92
C ALA A 165 16.20 8.81 -5.27
N SER A 166 17.17 8.68 -6.17
CA SER A 166 17.68 7.37 -6.62
C SER A 166 18.20 6.49 -5.48
N GLN A 167 18.78 7.10 -4.43
CA GLN A 167 19.23 6.39 -3.23
C GLN A 167 18.08 5.70 -2.48
N HIS A 168 16.85 6.24 -2.53
CA HIS A 168 15.69 5.62 -1.90
C HIS A 168 15.21 4.43 -2.72
N LEU A 169 15.12 4.57 -4.05
CA LEU A 169 14.84 3.42 -4.93
C LEU A 169 15.84 2.28 -4.70
N GLN A 170 17.14 2.59 -4.63
CA GLN A 170 18.19 1.61 -4.33
C GLN A 170 18.04 1.00 -2.93
N GLY A 171 17.76 1.81 -1.91
CA GLY A 171 17.61 1.35 -0.53
C GLY A 171 16.45 0.39 -0.33
N PHE A 172 15.37 0.51 -1.12
CA PHE A 172 14.24 -0.43 -1.14
C PHE A 172 14.37 -1.52 -2.20
N ALA A 173 15.49 -1.57 -2.93
CA ALA A 173 15.68 -2.45 -4.08
C ALA A 173 14.53 -2.37 -5.10
N ALA A 174 13.98 -1.17 -5.30
CA ALA A 174 12.91 -0.91 -6.26
C ALA A 174 13.49 -0.86 -7.69
N CYS A 175 13.04 -1.76 -8.55
CA CYS A 175 13.53 -1.91 -9.91
C CYS A 175 12.53 -1.33 -10.93
N PRO A 176 12.99 -0.72 -12.03
CA PRO A 176 12.10 -0.30 -13.11
C PRO A 176 11.23 -1.46 -13.61
N SER A 177 9.95 -1.19 -13.86
CA SER A 177 8.99 -2.22 -14.30
C SER A 177 8.12 -1.76 -15.47
N MET A 178 7.39 -2.71 -16.06
CA MET A 178 6.43 -2.53 -17.16
C MET A 178 7.00 -1.90 -18.45
N ASN A 179 8.32 -1.69 -18.53
CA ASN A 179 8.97 -0.88 -19.56
C ASN A 179 8.37 0.54 -19.68
N ILE A 180 7.84 1.09 -18.58
CA ILE A 180 7.27 2.43 -18.52
C ILE A 180 8.09 3.27 -17.55
N ALA A 181 8.58 4.43 -18.01
CA ALA A 181 9.33 5.36 -17.17
C ALA A 181 8.48 5.83 -15.98
N GLY A 182 9.08 5.92 -14.80
CA GLY A 182 8.39 6.27 -13.56
C GLY A 182 7.68 5.12 -12.85
N ILE A 183 7.75 3.89 -13.34
CA ILE A 183 7.19 2.71 -12.66
C ILE A 183 8.31 1.87 -12.08
N TYR A 184 8.25 1.67 -10.76
CA TYR A 184 9.20 0.88 -10.01
C TYR A 184 8.49 -0.13 -9.13
N GLU A 185 8.97 -1.36 -9.07
CA GLU A 185 8.40 -2.41 -8.22
C GLU A 185 9.45 -2.88 -7.21
N LEU A 186 9.00 -3.14 -5.98
CA LEU A 186 9.81 -3.86 -5.00
C LEU A 186 9.82 -5.36 -5.33
N ALA A 187 10.59 -6.14 -4.57
CA ALA A 187 10.57 -7.59 -4.68
C ALA A 187 9.12 -8.14 -4.60
N PRO A 188 8.76 -9.16 -5.41
CA PRO A 188 7.36 -9.60 -5.57
C PRO A 188 6.62 -9.91 -4.27
N VAL A 189 7.32 -10.37 -3.23
CA VAL A 189 6.74 -10.65 -1.90
C VAL A 189 6.06 -9.44 -1.25
N PHE A 190 6.49 -8.23 -1.61
CA PHE A 190 5.92 -6.98 -1.13
C PHE A 190 4.74 -6.49 -1.96
N CYS A 191 4.49 -7.05 -3.15
CA CYS A 191 3.40 -6.64 -4.05
C CYS A 191 3.23 -5.11 -4.11
N THR A 192 4.33 -4.36 -4.19
CA THR A 192 4.35 -2.90 -4.03
C THR A 192 4.89 -2.24 -5.29
N THR A 193 4.12 -1.29 -5.82
CA THR A 193 4.50 -0.44 -6.96
C THR A 193 4.67 1.01 -6.50
N ILE A 194 5.76 1.64 -6.91
CA ILE A 194 6.03 3.07 -6.75
C ILE A 194 5.87 3.74 -8.11
N VAL A 195 4.99 4.75 -8.16
CA VAL A 195 4.73 5.58 -9.34
C VAL A 195 5.33 6.97 -9.14
N VAL A 196 6.32 7.30 -9.96
CA VAL A 196 7.00 8.59 -9.98
C VAL A 196 6.40 9.46 -11.09
N THR A 197 5.41 10.27 -10.73
CA THR A 197 4.58 10.99 -11.72
C THR A 197 5.37 11.95 -12.62
N SER A 198 6.48 12.53 -12.16
CA SER A 198 7.32 13.41 -13.00
C SER A 198 8.03 12.69 -14.15
N GLU A 199 8.17 11.37 -14.05
CA GLU A 199 8.88 10.54 -15.04
C GLU A 199 7.92 9.85 -16.02
N LEU A 200 6.61 9.88 -15.73
CA LEU A 200 5.62 9.25 -16.58
C LEU A 200 5.58 9.91 -17.96
N PRO A 201 5.50 9.12 -19.05
CA PRO A 201 5.38 9.65 -20.40
C PRO A 201 4.13 10.49 -20.56
N GLN A 202 4.20 11.59 -21.31
CA GLN A 202 3.06 12.49 -21.53
C GLN A 202 2.14 11.96 -22.64
N ASN A 203 1.23 11.05 -22.28
CA ASN A 203 0.19 10.53 -23.15
C ASN A 203 -1.06 10.11 -22.36
N PHE A 204 -2.14 9.78 -23.07
CA PHE A 204 -3.42 9.47 -22.45
C PHE A 204 -3.36 8.30 -21.45
N SER A 205 -2.52 7.28 -21.67
CA SER A 205 -2.49 6.11 -20.79
C SER A 205 -1.97 6.42 -19.39
N THR A 206 -1.24 7.53 -19.19
CA THR A 206 -0.73 7.95 -17.88
C THR A 206 -1.42 9.21 -17.33
N LEU A 207 -2.40 9.75 -18.06
CA LEU A 207 -3.05 11.03 -17.75
C LEU A 207 -3.54 11.11 -16.30
N TRP A 208 -4.31 10.10 -15.89
CA TRP A 208 -4.94 10.07 -14.56
C TRP A 208 -3.93 10.03 -13.41
N LEU A 209 -2.76 9.40 -13.62
CA LEU A 209 -1.66 9.41 -12.65
C LEU A 209 -0.93 10.75 -12.63
N ARG A 210 -0.70 11.38 -13.79
CA ARG A 210 -0.03 12.69 -13.89
C ARG A 210 -0.85 13.83 -13.25
N LEU A 211 -2.17 13.71 -13.17
CA LEU A 211 -3.04 14.65 -12.44
C LEU A 211 -2.77 14.68 -10.93
N LEU A 212 -2.31 13.57 -10.35
CA LEU A 212 -1.82 13.49 -8.95
C LEU A 212 -0.41 14.06 -8.78
N GLY A 213 0.30 14.30 -9.89
CA GLY A 213 1.64 14.86 -9.90
C GLY A 213 1.68 16.33 -9.51
N ARG A 214 2.80 17.00 -9.82
CA ARG A 214 3.04 18.38 -9.37
C ARG A 214 3.66 19.24 -10.46
N GLY A 215 3.45 20.56 -10.34
CA GLY A 215 4.24 21.54 -11.08
C GLY A 215 3.96 21.47 -12.58
N ILE A 216 4.98 21.24 -13.40
CA ILE A 216 4.81 21.17 -14.85
C ILE A 216 4.03 19.93 -15.28
N THR A 217 4.25 18.79 -14.63
CA THR A 217 3.56 17.52 -14.92
C THR A 217 2.05 17.64 -14.70
N GLN A 218 1.64 18.18 -13.55
CA GLN A 218 0.22 18.35 -13.23
C GLN A 218 -0.45 19.36 -14.16
N ARG A 219 0.21 20.49 -14.44
CA ARG A 219 -0.33 21.50 -15.36
C ARG A 219 -0.51 20.94 -16.78
N ALA A 220 0.46 20.18 -17.28
CA ALA A 220 0.37 19.53 -18.57
C ALA A 220 -0.78 18.52 -18.63
N ALA A 221 -0.97 17.72 -17.57
CA ALA A 221 -2.10 16.79 -17.46
C ALA A 221 -3.46 17.52 -17.41
N ILE A 222 -3.57 18.64 -16.70
CA ILE A 222 -4.80 19.45 -16.68
C ILE A 222 -5.11 19.99 -18.08
N MET A 223 -4.11 20.53 -18.79
CA MET A 223 -4.31 21.04 -20.15
C MET A 223 -4.72 19.95 -21.13
N GLU A 224 -4.16 18.74 -20.99
CA GLU A 224 -4.56 17.57 -21.77
C GLU A 224 -6.00 17.14 -21.47
N LEU A 225 -6.41 17.15 -20.20
CA LEU A 225 -7.78 16.86 -19.80
C LEU A 225 -8.78 17.86 -20.40
N LEU A 226 -8.51 19.16 -20.29
CA LEU A 226 -9.36 20.21 -20.86
C LEU A 226 -9.49 20.11 -22.38
N ALA A 227 -8.45 19.65 -23.07
CA ALA A 227 -8.48 19.43 -24.51
C ALA A 227 -9.31 18.20 -24.90
N LEU A 228 -9.45 17.20 -24.03
CA LEU A 228 -10.33 16.05 -24.26
C LEU A 228 -11.80 16.45 -24.13
N ASP A 229 -12.14 17.20 -23.09
CA ASP A 229 -13.50 17.69 -22.86
C ASP A 229 -13.99 18.61 -24.00
N ALA A 230 -13.09 19.40 -24.58
CA ALA A 230 -13.40 20.24 -25.74
C ALA A 230 -13.70 19.43 -27.01
N ASN A 231 -13.15 18.23 -27.16
CA ASN A 231 -13.36 17.35 -28.31
C ASN A 231 -14.49 16.32 -28.09
N HIS A 232 -14.94 16.14 -26.85
CA HIS A 232 -16.10 15.34 -26.47
C HIS A 232 -16.89 16.08 -25.39
N PRO A 233 -17.76 17.04 -25.76
CA PRO A 233 -18.68 17.64 -24.80
C PRO A 233 -19.62 16.53 -24.30
N HIS A 234 -19.73 16.41 -22.98
CA HIS A 234 -20.61 15.46 -22.29
C HIS A 234 -22.06 15.49 -22.79
#